data_AF-A0A1Q9PAQ3-F1
#
_entry.id   AF-A0A1Q9PAQ3-F1
#
_cell.length_a   1.000
_cell.length_b   1.000
_cell.length_c   1.000
_cell.angle_alpha   90.00
_cell.angle_beta   90.00
_cell.angle_gamma   90.00
#
_symmetry.space_group_name_H-M   'P 1'
#
loop_
_entity.id
_entity.type
_entity.pdbx_description
1 polymer ?
#
loop_
_entity_poly.entity_id
_entity_poly.type
_entity_poly.pdbx_seq_one_letter_code
_entity_poly.pdbx_strand_id
1 'polypeptide(L)'
;MRIALSDIEFEIKGSGNNAMFIPFFLQAEDRNKTLAYIQFLESNLGKKKSEVLFEIVEDFFPSYKIIKSLNVASSRFISFSSKSVEDILGIKKPDDPKKAFSDISSFISESVSSSSDFANMVPAQFRSKLYGMVNKRLGGFVTSEIRDEVVQKFEEDLGIPKASLDELVYADIDSERVLLKNETLDPIELIRFFNYDTVETILCFSIDFQMRMKKLSGYLAKKLVYLSKKNYVFTDINLEEDGYRITIHPPLELYKEQGGWGKNIANVATYILRVLLREEIAFQINAVVKPRNRKALFSLDSSKLPLLPTFKIDEDEIIKFRPEVDSKVEGQFLKSWRNYHGWKAIPEPEAIIIGKKMYVPDFLLQRGKNTIYLEIVGFYTTKYILKKQKQMEELEKVDIPIIYLIDENLKSHFQEKRKINHIFYTGTTIPSSELSKLLEQHYSDFEERLPVFKAIVTEIGREIDNSKTSITLNELNTRFNAYSTEETVKILSSAEVISILQEFNMVFLASYGLVHSEVFELVREHMQGVSTSSLSDLKDKFPDFKEALIAICQHIGCKVKWKSIDKVEISLK
;
A
#
# COMPACT_ATOMS: atom_id res chain seq x y z
N MET A 1 -2.03 -19.76 -12.70
CA MET A 1 -2.91 -20.92 -12.44
C MET A 1 -2.44 -21.54 -11.12
N ARG A 2 -3.31 -22.00 -10.20
CA ARG A 2 -2.87 -22.61 -8.92
C ARG A 2 -3.35 -24.06 -8.85
N ILE A 3 -2.51 -24.95 -8.32
CA ILE A 3 -2.82 -26.36 -8.12
C ILE A 3 -3.91 -26.48 -7.04
N ALA A 4 -4.96 -27.27 -7.26
CA ALA A 4 -5.93 -27.57 -6.21
C ALA A 4 -5.32 -28.55 -5.20
N LEU A 5 -5.66 -28.46 -3.90
CA LEU A 5 -5.12 -29.39 -2.90
C LEU A 5 -5.43 -30.88 -3.23
N SER A 6 -6.55 -31.14 -3.91
CA SER A 6 -6.93 -32.47 -4.39
C SER A 6 -6.01 -33.02 -5.48
N ASP A 7 -5.33 -32.13 -6.20
CA ASP A 7 -4.39 -32.45 -7.28
C ASP A 7 -2.93 -32.51 -6.79
N ILE A 8 -2.69 -32.34 -5.48
CA ILE A 8 -1.39 -32.65 -4.87
C ILE A 8 -1.36 -34.15 -4.51
N GLU A 9 -0.23 -34.78 -4.82
CA GLU A 9 0.09 -36.12 -4.35
C GLU A 9 0.72 -36.04 -2.96
N PHE A 10 0.14 -36.73 -1.97
CA PHE A 10 0.57 -36.65 -0.57
C PHE A 10 0.15 -37.89 0.22
N GLU A 11 0.86 -38.11 1.33
CA GLU A 11 0.51 -39.09 2.35
C GLU A 11 0.22 -38.40 3.69
N ILE A 12 -0.59 -39.05 4.54
CA ILE A 12 -0.74 -38.67 5.95
C ILE A 12 -0.20 -39.80 6.82
N LYS A 13 0.89 -39.55 7.55
CA LYS A 13 1.46 -40.51 8.51
C LYS A 13 1.05 -40.15 9.94
N GLY A 14 0.89 -41.15 10.81
CA GLY A 14 0.45 -40.95 12.21
C GLY A 14 -1.07 -40.80 12.38
N SER A 15 -1.52 -40.51 13.60
CA SER A 15 -2.95 -40.36 13.96
C SER A 15 -3.17 -39.25 15.00
N GLY A 16 -4.40 -38.75 15.10
CA GLY A 16 -4.77 -37.68 16.04
C GLY A 16 -3.94 -36.41 15.84
N ASN A 17 -3.42 -35.87 16.95
CA ASN A 17 -2.58 -34.65 16.96
C ASN A 17 -1.17 -34.86 16.38
N ASN A 18 -0.75 -36.11 16.15
CA ASN A 18 0.57 -36.46 15.61
C ASN A 18 0.52 -36.76 14.10
N ALA A 19 -0.59 -36.45 13.43
CA ALA A 19 -0.71 -36.64 12.00
C ALA A 19 0.19 -35.66 11.23
N MET A 20 1.04 -36.19 10.35
CA MET A 20 1.97 -35.42 9.51
C MET A 20 1.50 -35.43 8.06
N PHE A 21 1.51 -34.28 7.41
CA PHE A 21 1.25 -34.12 5.98
C PHE A 21 2.55 -34.20 5.21
N ILE A 22 2.70 -35.23 4.38
CA ILE A 22 3.92 -35.49 3.61
C ILE A 22 3.61 -35.35 2.12
N PRO A 23 3.91 -34.20 1.51
CA PRO A 23 3.74 -34.05 0.07
C PRO A 23 4.79 -34.82 -0.70
N PHE A 24 4.44 -35.23 -1.91
CA PHE A 24 5.39 -35.75 -2.88
C PHE A 24 6.15 -34.59 -3.53
N PHE A 25 7.47 -34.60 -3.43
CA PHE A 25 8.36 -33.67 -4.12
C PHE A 25 9.18 -34.40 -5.17
N LEU A 26 9.28 -33.84 -6.37
CA LEU A 26 10.19 -34.33 -7.40
C LEU A 26 11.63 -34.10 -6.95
N GLN A 27 12.47 -35.10 -7.20
CA GLN A 27 13.89 -35.09 -6.82
C GLN A 27 14.78 -34.87 -8.05
N ALA A 28 16.09 -34.70 -7.83
CA ALA A 28 17.06 -34.54 -8.93
C ALA A 28 17.07 -35.77 -9.85
N GLU A 29 16.79 -36.95 -9.32
CA GLU A 29 16.74 -38.22 -10.05
C GLU A 29 15.55 -38.30 -11.02
N ASP A 30 14.49 -37.51 -10.80
CA ASP A 30 13.35 -37.45 -11.71
C ASP A 30 13.63 -36.62 -12.98
N ARG A 31 14.83 -36.02 -13.11
CA ARG A 31 15.23 -35.18 -14.25
C ARG A 31 14.92 -35.80 -15.61
N ASN A 32 15.17 -37.10 -15.80
CA ASN A 32 14.95 -37.75 -17.09
C ASN A 32 13.45 -37.92 -17.42
N LYS A 33 12.62 -38.21 -16.41
CA LYS A 33 11.15 -38.26 -16.57
C LYS A 33 10.61 -36.87 -16.88
N THR A 34 11.10 -35.86 -16.18
CA THR A 34 10.72 -34.46 -16.43
C THR A 34 11.17 -33.98 -17.81
N LEU A 35 12.36 -34.39 -18.28
CA LEU A 35 12.80 -34.13 -19.64
C LEU A 35 11.89 -34.80 -20.68
N ALA A 36 11.49 -36.05 -20.47
CA ALA A 36 10.55 -36.74 -21.36
C ALA A 36 9.18 -36.04 -21.41
N TYR A 37 8.69 -35.53 -20.27
CA TYR A 37 7.49 -34.69 -20.21
C TYR A 37 7.65 -33.37 -20.99
N ILE A 38 8.81 -32.71 -20.88
CA ILE A 38 9.11 -31.49 -21.65
C ILE A 38 9.13 -31.80 -23.16
N GLN A 39 9.81 -32.87 -23.57
CA GLN A 39 9.86 -33.30 -24.97
C GLN A 39 8.46 -33.64 -25.51
N PHE A 40 7.61 -34.25 -24.68
CA PHE A 40 6.20 -34.45 -25.02
C PHE A 40 5.49 -33.11 -25.28
N LEU A 41 5.62 -32.11 -24.41
CA LEU A 41 5.04 -30.78 -24.66
C LEU A 41 5.59 -30.14 -25.94
N GLU A 42 6.90 -30.20 -26.14
CA GLU A 42 7.56 -29.62 -27.33
C GLU A 42 7.11 -30.29 -28.64
N SER A 43 6.90 -31.61 -28.63
CA SER A 43 6.37 -32.35 -29.78
C SER A 43 4.90 -32.03 -30.12
N ASN A 44 4.18 -31.38 -29.19
CA ASN A 44 2.78 -30.98 -29.33
C ASN A 44 2.60 -29.46 -29.50
N LEU A 45 3.68 -28.70 -29.72
CA LEU A 45 3.57 -27.27 -30.03
C LEU A 45 2.73 -27.06 -31.29
N GLY A 46 1.87 -26.04 -31.25
CA GLY A 46 0.95 -25.72 -32.34
C GLY A 46 -0.33 -26.58 -32.37
N LYS A 47 -0.44 -27.63 -31.54
CA LYS A 47 -1.68 -28.41 -31.40
C LYS A 47 -2.67 -27.75 -30.45
N LYS A 48 -3.95 -28.07 -30.62
CA LYS A 48 -5.03 -27.65 -29.71
C LYS A 48 -4.95 -28.42 -28.39
N LYS A 49 -5.45 -27.84 -27.30
CA LYS A 49 -5.48 -28.49 -25.98
C LYS A 49 -6.23 -29.82 -26.00
N SER A 50 -7.29 -29.95 -26.78
CA SER A 50 -8.02 -31.20 -27.00
C SER A 50 -7.21 -32.29 -27.72
N GLU A 51 -6.17 -31.93 -28.46
CA GLU A 51 -5.32 -32.84 -29.23
C GLU A 51 -4.08 -33.29 -28.44
N VAL A 52 -3.78 -32.64 -27.30
CA VAL A 52 -2.64 -33.00 -26.45
C VAL A 52 -3.07 -34.08 -25.45
N LEU A 53 -2.72 -35.33 -25.77
CA LEU A 53 -3.06 -36.51 -24.98
C LEU A 53 -2.06 -36.73 -23.83
N PHE A 54 -2.34 -36.13 -22.67
CA PHE A 54 -1.50 -36.24 -21.47
C PHE A 54 -1.42 -37.65 -20.88
N GLU A 55 -2.31 -38.56 -21.29
CA GLU A 55 -2.29 -39.98 -20.94
C GLU A 55 -0.98 -40.65 -21.39
N ILE A 56 -0.35 -40.16 -22.46
CA ILE A 56 0.92 -40.70 -23.00
C ILE A 56 2.07 -40.58 -21.99
N VAL A 57 2.02 -39.58 -21.11
CA VAL A 57 3.06 -39.30 -20.10
C VAL A 57 2.64 -39.69 -18.70
N GLU A 58 1.45 -40.27 -18.52
CA GLU A 58 0.92 -40.65 -17.21
C GLU A 58 1.84 -41.67 -16.51
N ASP A 59 2.32 -42.66 -17.26
CA ASP A 59 3.18 -43.74 -16.75
C ASP A 59 4.59 -43.27 -16.34
N PHE A 60 4.99 -42.05 -16.69
CA PHE A 60 6.31 -41.53 -16.31
C PHE A 60 6.39 -41.23 -14.82
N PHE A 61 5.24 -40.98 -14.17
CA PHE A 61 5.16 -40.58 -12.77
C PHE A 61 4.19 -41.48 -11.99
N PRO A 62 4.32 -41.60 -10.65
CA PRO A 62 3.47 -42.46 -9.84
C PRO A 62 1.96 -42.15 -9.85
N SER A 63 1.56 -40.97 -10.33
CA SER A 63 0.16 -40.49 -10.24
C SER A 63 -0.10 -39.39 -11.27
N TYR A 64 -1.25 -39.42 -11.93
CA TYR A 64 -1.72 -38.37 -12.84
C TYR A 64 -1.79 -36.98 -12.19
N LYS A 65 -1.90 -36.91 -10.86
CA LYS A 65 -1.82 -35.65 -10.11
C LYS A 65 -0.50 -34.91 -10.32
N ILE A 66 0.58 -35.65 -10.51
CA ILE A 66 1.90 -35.08 -10.79
C ILE A 66 1.88 -34.39 -12.16
N ILE A 67 1.25 -35.00 -13.17
CA ILE A 67 1.08 -34.40 -14.50
C ILE A 67 0.25 -33.11 -14.42
N LYS A 68 -0.87 -33.12 -13.68
CA LYS A 68 -1.67 -31.89 -13.47
C LYS A 68 -0.86 -30.77 -12.82
N SER A 69 -0.04 -31.11 -11.83
CA SER A 69 0.81 -30.15 -11.12
C SER A 69 1.97 -29.65 -12.01
N LEU A 70 2.55 -30.53 -12.84
CA LEU A 70 3.53 -30.16 -13.85
C LEU A 70 2.95 -29.24 -14.92
N ASN A 71 1.69 -29.43 -15.34
CA ASN A 71 0.99 -28.54 -16.28
C ASN A 71 0.84 -27.12 -15.71
N VAL A 72 0.66 -26.99 -14.39
CA VAL A 72 0.65 -25.67 -13.73
C VAL A 72 2.05 -25.09 -13.66
N ALA A 73 3.06 -25.89 -13.29
CA ALA A 73 4.44 -25.43 -13.19
C ALA A 73 4.99 -24.98 -14.55
N SER A 74 4.73 -25.76 -15.61
CA SER A 74 5.17 -25.50 -16.99
C SER A 74 4.45 -24.31 -17.62
N SER A 75 3.31 -23.87 -17.07
CA SER A 75 2.54 -22.72 -17.57
C SER A 75 3.33 -21.40 -17.58
N ARG A 76 4.48 -21.37 -16.90
CA ARG A 76 5.42 -20.23 -16.87
C ARG A 76 6.24 -20.12 -18.15
N PHE A 77 6.47 -21.23 -18.83
CA PHE A 77 7.39 -21.34 -19.97
C PHE A 77 6.68 -21.73 -21.26
N ILE A 78 5.59 -22.48 -21.16
CA ILE A 78 4.70 -22.88 -22.26
C ILE A 78 3.28 -22.52 -21.85
N SER A 79 2.45 -22.06 -22.78
CA SER A 79 1.06 -21.68 -22.47
C SER A 79 0.09 -22.13 -23.54
N PHE A 80 -1.15 -22.42 -23.12
CA PHE A 80 -2.27 -22.56 -24.03
C PHE A 80 -2.88 -21.18 -24.26
N SER A 81 -2.75 -20.65 -25.47
CA SER A 81 -3.31 -19.35 -25.86
C SER A 81 -4.45 -19.52 -26.84
N SER A 82 -5.48 -18.69 -26.69
CA SER A 82 -6.45 -18.46 -27.76
C SER A 82 -5.79 -17.61 -28.84
N LYS A 83 -6.06 -17.92 -30.11
CA LYS A 83 -5.78 -16.98 -31.20
C LYS A 83 -6.77 -15.82 -31.13
N SER A 84 -6.31 -14.59 -31.37
CA SER A 84 -7.22 -13.46 -31.46
C SER A 84 -8.05 -13.53 -32.76
N VAL A 85 -9.19 -12.85 -32.78
CA VAL A 85 -10.03 -12.78 -33.99
C VAL A 85 -9.22 -12.15 -35.13
N GLU A 86 -8.40 -11.17 -34.82
CA GLU A 86 -7.50 -10.51 -35.76
C GLU A 86 -6.44 -11.46 -36.33
N ASP A 87 -5.84 -12.33 -35.48
CA ASP A 87 -4.88 -13.33 -35.94
C ASP A 87 -5.52 -14.33 -36.91
N ILE A 88 -6.75 -14.77 -36.61
CA ILE A 88 -7.49 -15.72 -37.44
C ILE A 88 -7.91 -15.07 -38.78
N LEU A 89 -8.32 -13.81 -38.73
CA LEU A 89 -8.68 -13.04 -39.93
C LEU A 89 -7.46 -12.53 -40.73
N GLY A 90 -6.23 -12.73 -40.24
CA GLY A 90 -5.01 -12.27 -40.90
C GLY A 90 -4.82 -10.75 -40.88
N ILE A 91 -5.45 -10.04 -39.94
CA ILE A 91 -5.37 -8.58 -39.81
C ILE A 91 -4.05 -8.22 -39.11
N LYS A 92 -3.10 -7.63 -39.85
CA LYS A 92 -1.83 -7.16 -39.27
C LYS A 92 -2.06 -5.91 -38.41
N LYS A 93 -1.60 -5.93 -37.15
CA LYS A 93 -1.49 -4.72 -36.33
C LYS A 93 -0.29 -3.88 -36.81
N PRO A 94 -0.38 -2.53 -36.80
CA PRO A 94 0.78 -1.69 -37.04
C PRO A 94 1.81 -1.86 -35.91
N ASP A 95 3.10 -1.86 -36.26
CA ASP A 95 4.21 -2.17 -35.35
C ASP A 95 4.42 -1.15 -34.20
N ASP A 96 3.71 0.00 -34.20
CA ASP A 96 3.87 1.07 -33.21
C ASP A 96 2.52 1.62 -32.69
N PRO A 97 2.20 1.46 -31.39
CA PRO A 97 0.94 1.93 -30.81
C PRO A 97 0.79 3.47 -30.78
N LYS A 98 1.87 4.25 -30.94
CA LYS A 98 1.78 5.73 -31.02
C LYS A 98 1.49 6.23 -32.44
N LYS A 99 1.91 5.49 -33.47
CA LYS A 99 1.43 5.71 -34.86
C LYS A 99 0.01 5.22 -35.06
N ALA A 100 -0.45 4.27 -34.25
CA ALA A 100 -1.81 3.76 -34.32
C ALA A 100 -2.87 4.87 -34.20
N PHE A 101 -2.70 5.90 -33.36
CA PHE A 101 -3.73 6.95 -33.26
C PHE A 101 -3.81 7.89 -34.47
N SER A 102 -2.70 8.15 -35.18
CA SER A 102 -2.73 8.94 -36.42
C SER A 102 -3.13 8.11 -37.63
N ASP A 103 -2.70 6.84 -37.67
CA ASP A 103 -3.02 5.92 -38.76
C ASP A 103 -4.42 5.34 -38.63
N ILE A 104 -5.00 5.17 -37.43
CA ILE A 104 -6.40 4.72 -37.29
C ILE A 104 -7.34 5.71 -37.96
N SER A 105 -7.11 7.02 -37.88
CA SER A 105 -7.95 8.00 -38.60
C SER A 105 -7.81 7.95 -40.13
N SER A 106 -6.61 7.67 -40.66
CA SER A 106 -6.42 7.51 -42.11
C SER A 106 -6.87 6.14 -42.62
N PHE A 107 -6.65 5.07 -41.85
CA PHE A 107 -7.09 3.71 -42.15
C PHE A 107 -8.62 3.56 -42.08
N ILE A 108 -9.27 4.18 -41.08
CA ILE A 108 -10.75 4.25 -41.01
C ILE A 108 -11.31 5.02 -42.22
N SER A 109 -10.58 5.99 -42.77
CA SER A 109 -11.03 6.75 -43.95
C SER A 109 -10.82 6.03 -45.29
N GLU A 110 -9.83 5.13 -45.40
CA GLU A 110 -9.52 4.40 -46.64
C GLU A 110 -10.17 3.01 -46.73
N SER A 111 -10.63 2.40 -45.63
CA SER A 111 -11.29 1.08 -45.63
C SER A 111 -12.75 1.11 -45.19
N VAL A 112 -13.53 2.11 -45.62
CA VAL A 112 -15.00 2.08 -45.50
C VAL A 112 -15.59 1.20 -46.62
N SER A 113 -15.40 -0.11 -46.49
CA SER A 113 -16.19 -1.11 -47.20
C SER A 113 -16.30 -2.37 -46.34
N SER A 114 -17.42 -2.53 -45.64
CA SER A 114 -17.96 -3.77 -45.02
C SER A 114 -17.12 -4.62 -44.05
N SER A 115 -15.80 -4.44 -43.93
CA SER A 115 -14.91 -5.36 -43.20
C SER A 115 -14.69 -5.00 -41.72
N SER A 116 -15.04 -3.78 -41.29
CA SER A 116 -14.71 -3.25 -39.95
C SER A 116 -15.64 -3.72 -38.83
N ASP A 117 -16.84 -4.20 -39.13
CA ASP A 117 -17.82 -4.63 -38.11
C ASP A 117 -17.48 -6.00 -37.50
N PHE A 118 -16.75 -6.86 -38.22
CA PHE A 118 -16.45 -8.24 -37.79
C PHE A 118 -15.15 -8.35 -36.99
N ALA A 119 -14.19 -7.45 -37.20
CA ALA A 119 -12.92 -7.43 -36.46
C ALA A 119 -13.11 -7.17 -34.96
N ASN A 120 -14.19 -6.47 -34.58
CA ASN A 120 -14.54 -6.19 -33.18
C ASN A 120 -15.52 -7.22 -32.58
N MET A 121 -15.92 -8.25 -33.34
CA MET A 121 -16.85 -9.25 -32.84
C MET A 121 -16.15 -10.28 -31.96
N VAL A 122 -16.86 -10.76 -30.94
CA VAL A 122 -16.40 -11.91 -30.12
C VAL A 122 -16.91 -13.24 -30.71
N PRO A 123 -16.22 -14.37 -30.48
CA PRO A 123 -16.63 -15.70 -30.97
C PRO A 123 -18.12 -16.05 -30.75
N ALA A 124 -18.69 -15.66 -29.61
CA ALA A 124 -20.11 -15.86 -29.31
C ALA A 124 -21.05 -15.15 -30.31
N GLN A 125 -20.67 -13.99 -30.84
CA GLN A 125 -21.45 -13.26 -31.83
C GLN A 125 -21.37 -13.93 -33.22
N PHE A 126 -20.22 -14.50 -33.58
CA PHE A 126 -20.10 -15.34 -34.79
C PHE A 126 -21.02 -16.57 -34.70
N ARG A 127 -21.01 -17.30 -33.56
CA ARG A 127 -21.97 -18.38 -33.26
C ARG A 127 -23.42 -17.92 -33.44
N SER A 128 -23.79 -16.80 -32.81
CA SER A 128 -25.15 -16.28 -32.87
C SER A 128 -25.60 -15.93 -34.29
N LYS A 129 -24.74 -15.31 -35.11
CA LYS A 129 -25.06 -14.98 -36.50
C LYS A 129 -25.17 -16.24 -37.36
N LEU A 130 -24.23 -17.20 -37.19
CA LEU A 130 -24.22 -18.46 -37.92
C LEU A 130 -25.50 -19.27 -37.64
N TYR A 131 -25.80 -19.52 -36.36
CA TYR A 131 -26.98 -20.29 -35.97
C TYR A 131 -28.28 -19.56 -36.32
N GLY A 132 -28.30 -18.22 -36.22
CA GLY A 132 -29.44 -17.41 -36.68
C GLY A 132 -29.70 -17.53 -38.18
N MET A 133 -28.65 -17.56 -39.01
CA MET A 133 -28.78 -17.78 -40.45
C MET A 133 -29.29 -19.19 -40.74
N VAL A 134 -28.68 -20.21 -40.15
CA VAL A 134 -29.08 -21.61 -40.31
C VAL A 134 -30.55 -21.80 -39.92
N ASN A 135 -30.99 -21.19 -38.82
CA ASN A 135 -32.39 -21.24 -38.40
C ASN A 135 -33.34 -20.59 -39.43
N LYS A 136 -33.00 -19.40 -39.92
CA LYS A 136 -33.85 -18.65 -40.87
C LYS A 136 -33.89 -19.27 -42.27
N ARG A 137 -32.76 -19.76 -42.78
CA ARG A 137 -32.61 -20.20 -44.18
C ARG A 137 -32.76 -21.70 -44.37
N LEU A 138 -32.43 -22.50 -43.35
CA LEU A 138 -32.32 -23.96 -43.44
C LEU A 138 -33.15 -24.69 -42.36
N GLY A 139 -34.02 -23.99 -41.64
CA GLY A 139 -34.88 -24.60 -40.62
C GLY A 139 -34.14 -25.12 -39.39
N GLY A 140 -32.92 -24.62 -39.13
CA GLY A 140 -32.18 -24.90 -37.89
C GLY A 140 -31.21 -26.08 -37.95
N PHE A 141 -31.05 -26.72 -39.11
CA PHE A 141 -30.16 -27.88 -39.26
C PHE A 141 -29.39 -27.84 -40.59
N VAL A 142 -28.20 -28.44 -40.60
CA VAL A 142 -27.29 -28.55 -41.76
C VAL A 142 -26.75 -29.98 -41.78
N THR A 143 -26.88 -30.68 -42.91
CA THR A 143 -26.30 -32.02 -43.06
C THR A 143 -24.82 -31.93 -43.42
N SER A 144 -24.07 -33.02 -43.24
CA SER A 144 -22.65 -33.08 -43.58
C SER A 144 -22.38 -32.79 -45.06
N GLU A 145 -23.30 -33.17 -45.96
CA GLU A 145 -23.14 -33.01 -47.41
C GLU A 145 -23.17 -31.54 -47.87
N ILE A 146 -23.92 -30.69 -47.16
CA ILE A 146 -24.09 -29.27 -47.51
C ILE A 146 -23.32 -28.32 -46.57
N ARG A 147 -22.66 -28.86 -45.54
CA ARG A 147 -21.99 -28.07 -44.49
C ARG A 147 -21.00 -27.08 -45.07
N ASP A 148 -20.09 -27.55 -45.91
CA ASP A 148 -19.00 -26.73 -46.41
C ASP A 148 -19.50 -25.63 -47.34
N GLU A 149 -20.55 -25.90 -48.13
CA GLU A 149 -21.24 -24.89 -48.95
C GLU A 149 -21.87 -23.81 -48.05
N VAL A 150 -22.55 -24.21 -46.97
CA VAL A 150 -23.19 -23.27 -46.03
C VAL A 150 -22.16 -22.43 -45.28
N VAL A 151 -21.04 -23.03 -44.84
CA VAL A 151 -19.93 -22.32 -44.19
C VAL A 151 -19.31 -21.32 -45.16
N GLN A 152 -18.96 -21.74 -46.37
CA GLN A 152 -18.34 -20.87 -47.37
C GLN A 152 -19.26 -19.69 -47.72
N LYS A 153 -20.56 -19.95 -47.91
CA LYS A 153 -21.55 -18.90 -48.19
C LYS A 153 -21.68 -17.92 -47.02
N PHE A 154 -21.55 -18.40 -45.79
CA PHE A 154 -21.56 -17.53 -44.61
C PHE A 154 -20.28 -16.70 -44.50
N GLU A 155 -19.12 -17.27 -44.82
CA GLU A 155 -17.86 -16.54 -44.91
C GLU A 155 -17.93 -15.42 -45.95
N GLU A 156 -18.53 -15.70 -47.12
CA GLU A 156 -18.80 -14.72 -48.17
C GLU A 156 -19.80 -13.64 -47.71
N ASP A 157 -20.91 -14.02 -47.07
CA ASP A 157 -21.91 -13.08 -46.52
C ASP A 157 -21.32 -12.16 -45.44
N LEU A 158 -20.33 -12.64 -44.66
CA LEU A 158 -19.64 -11.86 -43.63
C LEU A 158 -18.39 -11.13 -44.15
N GLY A 159 -17.95 -11.39 -45.39
CA GLY A 159 -16.71 -10.82 -45.93
C GLY A 159 -15.44 -11.21 -45.16
N ILE A 160 -15.42 -12.38 -44.52
CA ILE A 160 -14.25 -12.92 -43.80
C ILE A 160 -13.47 -13.89 -44.70
N PRO A 161 -12.17 -14.14 -44.43
CA PRO A 161 -11.38 -15.06 -45.25
C PRO A 161 -11.96 -16.48 -45.21
N LYS A 162 -11.84 -17.19 -46.34
CA LYS A 162 -12.31 -18.58 -46.44
C LYS A 162 -11.61 -19.49 -45.43
N ALA A 163 -12.32 -20.50 -44.93
CA ALA A 163 -11.86 -21.44 -43.91
C ALA A 163 -11.47 -20.82 -42.55
N SER A 164 -11.95 -19.61 -42.25
CA SER A 164 -11.70 -18.93 -40.97
C SER A 164 -12.84 -19.11 -39.97
N LEU A 165 -14.07 -19.34 -40.44
CA LEU A 165 -15.25 -19.38 -39.59
C LEU A 165 -15.18 -20.48 -38.53
N ASP A 166 -14.72 -21.67 -38.93
CA ASP A 166 -14.64 -22.83 -38.03
C ASP A 166 -13.68 -22.57 -36.86
N GLU A 167 -12.64 -21.76 -37.07
CA GLU A 167 -11.71 -21.36 -36.01
C GLU A 167 -12.27 -20.21 -35.16
N LEU A 168 -12.90 -19.21 -35.79
CA LEU A 168 -13.48 -18.03 -35.11
C LEU A 168 -14.59 -18.39 -34.13
N VAL A 169 -15.44 -19.33 -34.50
CA VAL A 169 -16.64 -19.72 -33.74
C VAL A 169 -16.28 -20.39 -32.41
N TYR A 170 -15.07 -20.96 -32.27
CA TYR A 170 -14.64 -21.68 -31.08
C TYR A 170 -13.36 -21.14 -30.42
N ALA A 171 -12.82 -20.01 -30.92
CA ALA A 171 -11.58 -19.42 -30.40
C ALA A 171 -11.61 -19.06 -28.89
N ASP A 172 -12.79 -18.89 -28.30
CA ASP A 172 -12.99 -18.64 -26.87
C ASP A 172 -13.09 -19.90 -26.00
N ILE A 173 -13.09 -21.11 -26.60
CA ILE A 173 -13.20 -22.38 -25.89
C ILE A 173 -11.81 -22.85 -25.41
N ASP A 174 -11.69 -23.25 -24.15
CA ASP A 174 -10.42 -23.68 -23.54
C ASP A 174 -9.78 -24.90 -24.25
N SER A 175 -10.59 -25.82 -24.79
CA SER A 175 -10.12 -26.98 -25.56
C SER A 175 -9.49 -26.62 -26.90
N GLU A 176 -9.84 -25.46 -27.48
CA GLU A 176 -9.33 -24.98 -28.77
C GLU A 176 -8.06 -24.14 -28.64
N ARG A 177 -7.64 -23.84 -27.41
CA ARG A 177 -6.40 -23.09 -27.18
C ARG A 177 -5.21 -23.87 -27.71
N VAL A 178 -4.30 -23.15 -28.35
CA VAL A 178 -3.11 -23.72 -29.00
C VAL A 178 -1.93 -23.67 -28.05
N LEU A 179 -1.14 -24.74 -28.00
CA LEU A 179 0.06 -24.82 -27.20
C LEU A 179 1.20 -24.01 -27.83
N LEU A 180 1.68 -22.99 -27.12
CA LEU A 180 2.75 -22.09 -27.53
C LEU A 180 3.93 -22.17 -26.57
N LYS A 181 5.14 -22.00 -27.13
CA LYS A 181 6.38 -21.91 -26.37
C LYS A 181 6.74 -20.44 -26.16
N ASN A 182 6.84 -20.04 -24.89
CA ASN A 182 7.23 -18.67 -24.51
C ASN A 182 8.73 -18.63 -24.21
N GLU A 183 9.22 -19.63 -23.47
CA GLU A 183 10.62 -19.75 -23.05
C GLU A 183 11.09 -21.22 -23.13
N THR A 184 12.40 -21.43 -23.02
CA THR A 184 12.99 -22.78 -22.95
C THR A 184 12.79 -23.39 -21.56
N LEU A 185 12.30 -24.63 -21.49
CA LEU A 185 12.14 -25.34 -20.21
C LEU A 185 13.40 -26.13 -19.87
N ASP A 186 14.04 -25.77 -18.75
CA ASP A 186 15.02 -26.65 -18.12
C ASP A 186 14.32 -27.67 -17.19
N PRO A 187 14.65 -28.98 -17.26
CA PRO A 187 14.01 -29.99 -16.43
C PRO A 187 14.17 -29.78 -14.92
N ILE A 188 15.34 -29.30 -14.46
CA ILE A 188 15.59 -29.06 -13.03
C ILE A 188 14.84 -27.81 -12.58
N GLU A 189 14.77 -26.78 -13.40
CA GLU A 189 13.98 -25.59 -13.12
C GLU A 189 12.47 -25.92 -13.03
N LEU A 190 11.96 -26.77 -13.92
CA LEU A 190 10.57 -27.24 -13.84
C LEU A 190 10.30 -28.03 -12.55
N ILE A 191 11.23 -28.90 -12.13
CA ILE A 191 11.16 -29.60 -10.84
C ILE A 191 11.11 -28.61 -9.67
N ARG A 192 11.96 -27.58 -9.70
CA ARG A 192 11.99 -26.52 -8.68
C ARG A 192 10.64 -25.81 -8.58
N PHE A 193 10.06 -25.38 -9.70
CA PHE A 193 8.75 -24.71 -9.70
C PHE A 193 7.61 -25.64 -9.30
N PHE A 194 7.64 -26.92 -9.71
CA PHE A 194 6.68 -27.93 -9.24
C PHE A 194 6.68 -28.05 -7.71
N ASN A 195 7.87 -28.18 -7.10
CA ASN A 195 8.00 -28.31 -5.65
C ASN A 195 7.57 -27.03 -4.94
N TYR A 196 7.90 -25.87 -5.49
CA TYR A 196 7.47 -24.58 -4.94
C TYR A 196 5.95 -24.39 -5.00
N ASP A 197 5.32 -24.70 -6.13
CA ASP A 197 3.86 -24.61 -6.30
C ASP A 197 3.14 -25.57 -5.33
N THR A 198 3.74 -26.73 -5.09
CA THR A 198 3.27 -27.68 -4.07
C THR A 198 3.29 -27.04 -2.67
N VAL A 199 4.40 -26.40 -2.27
CA VAL A 199 4.49 -25.68 -0.98
C VAL A 199 3.48 -24.52 -0.91
N GLU A 200 3.42 -23.66 -1.93
CA GLU A 200 2.49 -22.53 -1.99
C GLU A 200 1.03 -22.99 -1.84
N THR A 201 0.65 -24.06 -2.55
CA THR A 201 -0.69 -24.62 -2.44
C THR A 201 -0.95 -25.17 -1.05
N ILE A 202 -0.03 -25.93 -0.44
CA ILE A 202 -0.20 -26.42 0.94
C ILE A 202 -0.45 -25.25 1.91
N LEU A 203 0.33 -24.18 1.81
CA LEU A 203 0.15 -22.97 2.62
C LEU A 203 -1.21 -22.31 2.35
N CYS A 204 -1.70 -22.30 1.11
CA CYS A 204 -3.03 -21.77 0.75
C CYS A 204 -4.20 -22.51 1.41
N PHE A 205 -3.98 -23.72 1.91
CA PHE A 205 -4.98 -24.51 2.64
C PHE A 205 -4.63 -24.69 4.13
N SER A 206 -3.66 -23.92 4.62
CA SER A 206 -3.33 -23.88 6.04
C SER A 206 -4.41 -23.16 6.84
N ILE A 207 -4.67 -23.66 8.05
CA ILE A 207 -5.55 -23.03 9.06
C ILE A 207 -4.75 -22.38 10.19
N ASP A 208 -3.48 -22.74 10.31
CA ASP A 208 -2.52 -22.19 11.25
C ASP A 208 -1.12 -22.24 10.61
N PHE A 209 -0.32 -21.22 10.88
CA PHE A 209 1.02 -21.07 10.34
C PHE A 209 1.98 -20.50 11.38
N GLN A 210 3.08 -21.21 11.56
CA GLN A 210 4.21 -20.80 12.38
C GLN A 210 5.50 -20.98 11.62
N MET A 211 6.44 -20.09 11.86
CA MET A 211 7.77 -20.15 11.31
C MET A 211 8.80 -19.75 12.37
N ARG A 212 9.94 -20.42 12.38
CA ARG A 212 11.12 -20.03 13.14
C ARG A 212 12.24 -19.66 12.19
N MET A 213 13.03 -18.65 12.54
CA MET A 213 14.20 -18.23 11.76
C MET A 213 15.29 -17.65 12.63
N LYS A 214 16.55 -17.84 12.22
CA LYS A 214 17.71 -17.36 12.99
C LYS A 214 17.91 -15.84 12.93
N LYS A 215 17.56 -15.21 11.81
CA LYS A 215 17.78 -13.78 11.58
C LYS A 215 16.51 -13.14 11.03
N LEU A 216 16.11 -12.02 11.63
CA LEU A 216 15.02 -11.17 11.18
C LEU A 216 15.51 -9.72 11.22
N SER A 217 15.63 -9.08 10.06
CA SER A 217 15.93 -7.65 10.02
C SER A 217 14.69 -6.84 10.42
N GLY A 218 14.90 -5.65 10.99
CA GLY A 218 13.80 -4.74 11.30
C GLY A 218 12.96 -4.40 10.06
N TYR A 219 13.60 -4.25 8.89
CA TYR A 219 12.92 -4.08 7.60
C TYR A 219 11.98 -5.25 7.27
N LEU A 220 12.47 -6.50 7.38
CA LEU A 220 11.66 -7.67 7.08
C LEU A 220 10.51 -7.84 8.09
N ALA A 221 10.75 -7.57 9.38
CA ALA A 221 9.71 -7.56 10.41
C ALA A 221 8.59 -6.57 10.08
N LYS A 222 8.94 -5.34 9.68
CA LYS A 222 7.98 -4.31 9.23
C LYS A 222 7.20 -4.78 8.01
N LYS A 223 7.89 -5.28 6.99
CA LYS A 223 7.27 -5.77 5.75
C LYS A 223 6.31 -6.94 5.99
N LEU A 224 6.63 -7.83 6.93
CA LEU A 224 5.71 -8.89 7.37
C LEU A 224 4.42 -8.33 7.97
N VAL A 225 4.53 -7.37 8.91
CA VAL A 225 3.37 -6.76 9.56
C VAL A 225 2.51 -6.03 8.52
N TYR A 226 3.12 -5.26 7.62
CA TYR A 226 2.44 -4.59 6.52
C TYR A 226 1.72 -5.57 5.58
N LEU A 227 2.42 -6.59 5.08
CA LEU A 227 1.79 -7.59 4.21
C LEU A 227 0.66 -8.34 4.93
N SER A 228 0.77 -8.53 6.24
CA SER A 228 -0.28 -9.15 7.04
C SER A 228 -1.54 -8.30 7.08
N LYS A 229 -1.41 -7.01 7.36
CA LYS A 229 -2.53 -6.04 7.32
C LYS A 229 -3.19 -6.01 5.93
N LYS A 230 -2.41 -5.87 4.84
CA LYS A 230 -2.91 -5.89 3.44
C LYS A 230 -3.63 -7.19 3.07
N ASN A 231 -3.23 -8.30 3.68
CA ASN A 231 -3.86 -9.60 3.50
C ASN A 231 -4.87 -9.92 4.60
N TYR A 232 -5.30 -8.97 5.44
CA TYR A 232 -6.32 -9.17 6.48
C TYR A 232 -5.99 -10.33 7.45
N VAL A 233 -4.70 -10.54 7.77
CA VAL A 233 -4.21 -11.51 8.77
C VAL A 233 -3.35 -10.80 9.81
N PHE A 234 -3.13 -11.45 10.95
CA PHE A 234 -2.25 -10.94 11.99
C PHE A 234 -0.92 -11.68 11.99
N THR A 235 0.13 -10.93 12.30
CA THR A 235 1.46 -11.47 12.57
C THR A 235 1.86 -11.19 14.00
N ASP A 236 2.32 -12.23 14.70
CA ASP A 236 3.02 -12.13 15.97
C ASP A 236 4.49 -12.48 15.77
N ILE A 237 5.39 -11.64 16.30
CA ILE A 237 6.83 -11.85 16.24
C ILE A 237 7.34 -11.96 17.67
N ASN A 238 7.89 -13.12 18.02
CA ASN A 238 8.45 -13.40 19.33
C ASN A 238 9.95 -13.72 19.20
N LEU A 239 10.76 -13.12 20.06
CA LEU A 239 12.18 -13.44 20.24
C LEU A 239 12.32 -14.78 20.98
N GLU A 240 13.13 -15.67 20.44
CA GLU A 240 13.53 -16.94 21.05
C GLU A 240 15.04 -16.92 21.33
N GLU A 241 15.54 -17.93 22.06
CA GLU A 241 16.97 -18.02 22.41
C GLU A 241 17.87 -17.99 21.17
N ASP A 242 17.45 -18.67 20.09
CA ASP A 242 18.22 -18.81 18.84
C ASP A 242 17.55 -18.15 17.62
N GLY A 243 16.76 -17.08 17.83
CA GLY A 243 16.20 -16.29 16.74
C GLY A 243 14.78 -15.78 16.99
N TYR A 244 13.88 -16.01 16.04
CA TYR A 244 12.54 -15.44 16.02
C TYR A 244 11.50 -16.49 15.68
N ARG A 245 10.37 -16.47 16.39
CA ARG A 245 9.15 -17.20 16.06
C ARG A 245 8.10 -16.23 15.54
N ILE A 246 7.68 -16.47 14.30
CA ILE A 246 6.62 -15.73 13.62
C ILE A 246 5.39 -16.62 13.56
N THR A 247 4.23 -16.08 13.93
CA THR A 247 2.94 -16.75 13.79
C THR A 247 2.01 -15.88 12.97
N ILE A 248 1.44 -16.44 11.90
CA ILE A 248 0.48 -15.77 11.03
C ILE A 248 -0.87 -16.42 11.24
N HIS A 249 -1.84 -15.65 11.73
CA HIS A 249 -3.16 -16.19 12.06
C HIS A 249 -4.28 -15.26 11.59
N PRO A 250 -5.42 -15.83 11.16
CA PRO A 250 -6.54 -15.03 10.69
C PRO A 250 -7.36 -14.41 11.84
N PRO A 251 -8.15 -13.36 11.56
CA PRO A 251 -9.10 -12.78 12.51
C PRO A 251 -10.35 -13.68 12.65
N LEU A 252 -10.19 -14.88 13.21
CA LEU A 252 -11.20 -15.95 13.27
C LEU A 252 -12.58 -15.57 13.84
N GLU A 253 -12.71 -14.40 14.45
CA GLU A 253 -13.93 -13.93 15.12
C GLU A 253 -14.86 -13.12 14.21
N LEU A 254 -14.35 -12.57 13.10
CA LEU A 254 -15.16 -11.82 12.14
C LEU A 254 -16.01 -12.71 11.24
N TYR A 255 -15.74 -14.02 11.23
CA TYR A 255 -16.28 -14.92 10.23
C TYR A 255 -16.95 -16.11 10.90
N LYS A 256 -18.23 -16.31 10.56
CA LYS A 256 -19.04 -17.44 11.03
C LYS A 256 -18.45 -18.79 10.62
N GLU A 257 -17.70 -18.83 9.53
CA GLU A 257 -16.98 -20.01 9.06
C GLU A 257 -15.47 -19.84 9.26
N GLN A 258 -14.85 -20.78 9.98
CA GLN A 258 -13.40 -20.80 10.25
C GLN A 258 -12.56 -21.29 9.05
N GLY A 259 -13.13 -21.30 7.84
CA GLY A 259 -12.49 -21.74 6.60
C GLY A 259 -12.16 -20.58 5.66
N GLY A 260 -11.22 -20.77 4.73
CA GLY A 260 -10.97 -19.83 3.63
C GLY A 260 -9.81 -18.85 3.79
N TRP A 261 -9.17 -18.81 4.96
CA TRP A 261 -8.06 -17.87 5.25
C TRP A 261 -6.69 -18.28 4.73
N GLY A 262 -6.54 -19.54 4.32
CA GLY A 262 -5.23 -20.06 3.93
C GLY A 262 -4.59 -19.28 2.78
N LYS A 263 -5.39 -18.71 1.85
CA LYS A 263 -4.87 -17.83 0.78
C LYS A 263 -4.19 -16.57 1.34
N ASN A 264 -4.84 -15.93 2.32
CA ASN A 264 -4.34 -14.73 2.96
C ASN A 264 -3.05 -15.01 3.74
N ILE A 265 -3.02 -16.12 4.48
CA ILE A 265 -1.81 -16.60 5.17
C ILE A 265 -0.69 -16.89 4.16
N ALA A 266 -1.00 -17.63 3.10
CA ALA A 266 -0.04 -18.02 2.08
C ALA A 266 0.58 -16.82 1.37
N ASN A 267 -0.17 -15.76 1.07
CA ASN A 267 0.38 -14.56 0.45
C ASN A 267 1.53 -13.94 1.28
N VAL A 268 1.40 -13.94 2.61
CA VAL A 268 2.45 -13.46 3.51
C VAL A 268 3.57 -14.51 3.69
N ALA A 269 3.19 -15.77 3.92
CA ALA A 269 4.11 -16.87 4.18
C ALA A 269 5.02 -17.18 2.97
N THR A 270 4.49 -17.12 1.76
CA THR A 270 5.26 -17.33 0.52
C THR A 270 6.20 -16.17 0.24
N TYR A 271 5.77 -14.92 0.50
CA TYR A 271 6.66 -13.77 0.40
C TYR A 271 7.89 -13.96 1.28
N ILE A 272 7.71 -14.31 2.56
CA ILE A 272 8.85 -14.51 3.45
C ILE A 272 9.68 -15.73 3.09
N LEU A 273 9.05 -16.83 2.65
CA LEU A 273 9.79 -18.00 2.16
C LEU A 273 10.74 -17.63 1.01
N ARG A 274 10.31 -16.81 0.04
CA ARG A 274 11.17 -16.32 -1.05
C ARG A 274 12.37 -15.54 -0.53
N VAL A 275 12.16 -14.66 0.46
CA VAL A 275 13.24 -13.88 1.09
C VAL A 275 14.23 -14.81 1.80
N LEU A 276 13.74 -15.77 2.57
CA LEU A 276 14.59 -16.72 3.31
C LEU A 276 15.41 -17.61 2.39
N LEU A 277 14.82 -18.09 1.30
CA LEU A 277 15.53 -18.89 0.29
C LEU A 277 16.60 -18.07 -0.43
N ARG A 278 16.31 -16.81 -0.75
CA ARG A 278 17.25 -15.89 -1.43
C ARG A 278 18.43 -15.50 -0.52
N GLU A 279 18.15 -15.21 0.74
CA GLU A 279 19.15 -14.73 1.71
C GLU A 279 19.81 -15.88 2.50
N GLU A 280 19.48 -17.13 2.15
CA GLU A 280 20.00 -18.35 2.78
C GLU A 280 19.85 -18.35 4.31
N ILE A 281 18.75 -17.78 4.81
CA ILE A 281 18.49 -17.69 6.24
C ILE A 281 17.90 -19.02 6.71
N ALA A 282 18.54 -19.66 7.70
CA ALA A 282 18.02 -20.89 8.29
C ALA A 282 16.63 -20.68 8.91
N PHE A 283 15.68 -21.56 8.55
CA PHE A 283 14.29 -21.50 8.96
C PHE A 283 13.65 -22.88 9.17
N GLN A 284 12.54 -22.89 9.92
CA GLN A 284 11.60 -24.00 10.03
C GLN A 284 10.18 -23.47 9.90
N ILE A 285 9.42 -23.97 8.94
CA ILE A 285 7.99 -23.67 8.74
C ILE A 285 7.17 -24.85 9.25
N ASN A 286 6.08 -24.55 9.95
CA ASN A 286 5.08 -25.48 10.43
C ASN A 286 3.69 -24.93 10.08
N ALA A 287 2.94 -25.67 9.27
CA ALA A 287 1.59 -25.28 8.88
C ALA A 287 0.62 -26.42 9.18
N VAL A 288 -0.52 -26.11 9.82
CA VAL A 288 -1.58 -27.10 10.02
C VAL A 288 -2.51 -27.03 8.82
N VAL A 289 -2.65 -28.16 8.11
CA VAL A 289 -3.58 -28.32 6.98
C VAL A 289 -4.68 -29.32 7.35
N LYS A 290 -5.81 -29.26 6.65
CA LYS A 290 -6.97 -30.12 6.91
C LYS A 290 -7.45 -30.91 5.67
N PRO A 291 -6.58 -31.67 4.99
CA PRO A 291 -7.00 -32.49 3.84
C PRO A 291 -8.09 -33.49 4.26
N ARG A 292 -9.15 -33.60 3.45
CA ARG A 292 -10.28 -34.53 3.70
C ARG A 292 -10.84 -34.41 5.13
N ASN A 293 -10.88 -33.19 5.66
CA ASN A 293 -11.36 -32.87 7.01
C ASN A 293 -10.52 -33.46 8.17
N ARG A 294 -9.30 -33.95 7.89
CA ARG A 294 -8.36 -34.47 8.89
C ARG A 294 -7.20 -33.49 9.08
N LYS A 295 -6.98 -33.00 10.31
CA LYS A 295 -5.84 -32.12 10.62
C LYS A 295 -4.52 -32.91 10.47
N ALA A 296 -3.53 -32.29 9.85
CA ALA A 296 -2.17 -32.81 9.74
C ALA A 296 -1.16 -31.66 9.70
N LEU A 297 0.02 -31.88 10.27
CA LEU A 297 1.11 -30.90 10.30
C LEU A 297 2.00 -31.07 9.07
N PHE A 298 2.10 -30.02 8.25
CA PHE A 298 3.14 -29.88 7.25
C PHE A 298 4.35 -29.17 7.89
N SER A 299 5.56 -29.68 7.65
CA SER A 299 6.80 -29.07 8.12
C SER A 299 7.80 -28.95 6.97
N LEU A 300 8.49 -27.81 6.90
CA LEU A 300 9.55 -27.55 5.94
C LEU A 300 10.74 -26.93 6.66
N ASP A 301 11.89 -27.60 6.61
CA ASP A 301 13.10 -27.20 7.31
C ASP A 301 14.22 -26.88 6.33
N SER A 302 14.90 -25.75 6.53
CA SER A 302 16.01 -25.29 5.69
C SER A 302 17.15 -26.32 5.55
N SER A 303 17.34 -27.22 6.52
CA SER A 303 18.35 -28.29 6.48
C SER A 303 17.98 -29.46 5.57
N LYS A 304 16.71 -29.57 5.16
CA LYS A 304 16.17 -30.67 4.36
C LYS A 304 15.14 -30.17 3.35
N LEU A 305 15.52 -29.17 2.55
CA LEU A 305 14.65 -28.61 1.53
C LEU A 305 14.55 -29.52 0.30
N PRO A 306 13.37 -29.63 -0.33
CA PRO A 306 13.28 -30.13 -1.69
C PRO A 306 14.00 -29.15 -2.65
N LEU A 307 14.19 -29.56 -3.90
CA LEU A 307 14.66 -28.63 -4.93
C LEU A 307 13.65 -27.49 -5.07
N LEU A 308 14.05 -26.27 -4.71
CA LEU A 308 13.24 -25.05 -4.79
C LEU A 308 13.91 -24.02 -5.70
N PRO A 309 13.13 -23.10 -6.30
CA PRO A 309 13.67 -22.07 -7.18
C PRO A 309 14.46 -21.03 -6.38
N THR A 310 15.45 -20.43 -7.03
CA THR A 310 16.14 -19.24 -6.53
C THR A 310 15.42 -18.00 -7.01
N PHE A 311 15.06 -17.10 -6.10
CA PHE A 311 14.38 -15.86 -6.44
C PHE A 311 15.39 -14.72 -6.57
N LYS A 312 15.42 -14.07 -7.73
CA LYS A 312 16.14 -12.80 -7.89
C LYS A 312 15.30 -11.66 -7.29
N ILE A 313 15.98 -10.59 -6.89
CA ILE A 313 15.29 -9.36 -6.50
C ILE A 313 14.70 -8.75 -7.76
N ASP A 314 13.39 -8.56 -7.79
CA ASP A 314 12.79 -7.69 -8.78
C ASP A 314 13.05 -6.24 -8.34
N GLU A 315 13.74 -5.44 -9.15
CA GLU A 315 13.95 -4.01 -8.86
C GLU A 315 12.60 -3.30 -8.68
N ASP A 316 11.56 -3.76 -9.38
CA ASP A 316 10.19 -3.33 -9.18
C ASP A 316 9.61 -3.74 -7.81
N GLU A 317 10.00 -4.87 -7.20
CA GLU A 317 9.57 -5.22 -5.83
C GLU A 317 10.20 -4.28 -4.79
N ILE A 318 11.42 -3.78 -5.03
CA ILE A 318 12.06 -2.77 -4.19
C ILE A 318 11.35 -1.42 -4.37
N ILE A 319 11.09 -1.00 -5.61
CA ILE A 319 10.50 0.30 -5.93
C ILE A 319 9.00 0.36 -5.57
N LYS A 320 8.25 -0.75 -5.75
CA LYS A 320 6.84 -0.89 -5.31
C LYS A 320 6.72 -1.04 -3.80
N PHE A 321 7.79 -1.46 -3.11
CA PHE A 321 7.90 -1.28 -1.66
C PHE A 321 8.34 0.16 -1.34
N ARG A 322 7.58 1.13 -1.85
CA ARG A 322 7.41 2.40 -1.14
C ARG A 322 6.22 2.19 -0.22
N PRO A 323 6.32 2.53 1.08
CA PRO A 323 5.21 2.39 2.02
C PRO A 323 3.97 3.12 1.50
N GLU A 324 3.11 2.40 0.80
CA GLU A 324 1.77 2.85 0.48
C GLU A 324 0.97 2.71 1.76
N VAL A 325 0.31 3.80 2.11
CA VAL A 325 -0.33 3.90 3.41
C VAL A 325 -1.51 2.93 3.48
N ASP A 326 -1.56 2.11 4.54
CA ASP A 326 -2.29 0.84 4.58
C ASP A 326 -3.81 1.03 4.77
N SER A 327 -4.20 2.21 5.25
CA SER A 327 -5.61 2.61 5.34
C SER A 327 -5.80 4.06 4.89
N LYS A 328 -7.03 4.39 4.48
CA LYS A 328 -7.42 5.80 4.21
C LYS A 328 -7.12 6.71 5.40
N VAL A 329 -7.22 6.18 6.63
CA VAL A 329 -6.98 6.89 7.89
C VAL A 329 -5.49 7.20 8.05
N GLU A 330 -4.63 6.18 7.98
CA GLU A 330 -3.18 6.36 8.04
C GLU A 330 -2.72 7.32 6.93
N GLY A 331 -3.31 7.24 5.73
CA GLY A 331 -2.94 8.05 4.57
C GLY A 331 -3.30 9.52 4.77
N GLN A 332 -4.44 9.77 5.40
CA GLN A 332 -4.85 11.09 5.82
C GLN A 332 -3.96 11.61 6.96
N PHE A 333 -3.64 10.77 7.93
CA PHE A 333 -2.75 11.10 9.05
C PHE A 333 -1.39 11.58 8.52
N LEU A 334 -0.75 10.78 7.67
CA LEU A 334 0.57 11.12 7.12
C LEU A 334 0.53 12.40 6.28
N LYS A 335 -0.57 12.67 5.56
CA LYS A 335 -0.74 13.94 4.83
C LYS A 335 -0.84 15.14 5.78
N SER A 336 -1.66 15.03 6.82
CA SER A 336 -1.88 16.10 7.80
C SER A 336 -0.66 16.34 8.70
N TRP A 337 0.14 15.30 8.97
CA TRP A 337 1.28 15.34 9.90
C TRP A 337 2.65 15.28 9.19
N ARG A 338 2.75 15.73 7.93
CA ARG A 338 4.06 15.89 7.26
C ARG A 338 4.95 16.91 7.97
N ASN A 339 4.33 18.00 8.43
CA ASN A 339 4.93 19.04 9.26
C ASN A 339 3.79 19.81 9.96
N TYR A 340 3.35 19.33 11.12
CA TYR A 340 2.26 19.92 11.90
C TYR A 340 2.81 20.50 13.19
N HIS A 341 2.88 21.83 13.30
CA HIS A 341 3.51 22.54 14.43
C HIS A 341 4.90 21.95 14.79
N GLY A 342 5.74 21.75 13.76
CA GLY A 342 7.08 21.18 13.88
C GLY A 342 7.15 19.66 14.06
N TRP A 343 6.03 18.98 14.31
CA TRP A 343 5.98 17.52 14.36
C TRP A 343 5.95 16.92 12.96
N LYS A 344 6.79 15.91 12.76
CA LYS A 344 6.82 15.10 11.55
C LYS A 344 6.46 13.66 11.89
N ALA A 345 5.44 13.13 11.22
CA ALA A 345 5.13 11.71 11.26
C ALA A 345 6.05 10.93 10.31
N ILE A 346 6.77 9.98 10.87
CA ILE A 346 7.63 9.04 10.15
C ILE A 346 6.93 7.69 10.16
N PRO A 347 6.47 7.18 9.01
CA PRO A 347 5.86 5.85 8.95
C PRO A 347 6.89 4.75 9.22
N GLU A 348 6.41 3.59 9.64
CA GLU A 348 7.22 2.38 9.82
C GLU A 348 8.46 2.58 10.71
N PRO A 349 8.31 3.03 11.96
CA PRO A 349 9.43 3.25 12.86
C PRO A 349 10.08 1.95 13.35
N GLU A 350 11.21 2.04 14.05
CA GLU A 350 11.86 0.87 14.63
C GLU A 350 10.94 0.11 15.60
N ALA A 351 11.07 -1.21 15.60
CA ALA A 351 10.23 -2.07 16.41
C ALA A 351 10.58 -1.95 17.90
N ILE A 352 9.56 -1.95 18.75
CA ILE A 352 9.67 -1.96 20.20
C ILE A 352 9.74 -3.41 20.67
N ILE A 353 10.75 -3.75 21.48
CA ILE A 353 10.89 -5.09 22.07
C ILE A 353 10.55 -5.05 23.55
N ILE A 354 9.57 -5.85 23.97
CA ILE A 354 9.17 -5.98 25.39
C ILE A 354 9.23 -7.45 25.79
N GLY A 355 10.17 -7.77 26.68
CA GLY A 355 10.47 -9.16 27.03
C GLY A 355 10.87 -9.95 25.78
N LYS A 356 10.01 -10.90 25.38
CA LYS A 356 10.20 -11.70 24.15
C LYS A 356 9.30 -11.25 22.99
N LYS A 357 8.54 -10.17 23.10
CA LYS A 357 7.61 -9.74 22.03
C LYS A 357 8.15 -8.54 21.28
N MET A 358 7.93 -8.54 19.97
CA MET A 358 8.23 -7.41 19.10
C MET A 358 6.93 -6.73 18.65
N TYR A 359 6.86 -5.42 18.84
CA TYR A 359 5.77 -4.55 18.45
C TYR A 359 6.25 -3.58 17.38
N VAL A 360 5.48 -3.39 16.31
CA VAL A 360 5.80 -2.44 15.24
C VAL A 360 4.69 -1.39 15.22
N PRO A 361 4.92 -0.19 15.77
CA PRO A 361 3.95 0.90 15.70
C PRO A 361 3.76 1.41 14.26
N ASP A 362 2.66 2.13 14.01
CA ASP A 362 2.40 2.70 12.68
C ASP A 362 3.29 3.89 12.34
N PHE A 363 3.50 4.79 13.30
CA PHE A 363 4.27 6.02 13.11
C PHE A 363 5.21 6.32 14.29
N LEU A 364 6.26 7.07 14.02
CA LEU A 364 7.04 7.82 15.00
C LEU A 364 6.84 9.32 14.73
N LEU A 365 6.32 10.03 15.71
CA LEU A 365 6.26 11.48 15.71
C LEU A 365 7.59 12.03 16.20
N GLN A 366 8.21 12.89 15.40
CA GLN A 366 9.49 13.50 15.72
C GLN A 366 9.37 15.03 15.69
N ARG A 367 9.90 15.69 16.74
CA ARG A 367 10.10 17.13 16.78
C ARG A 367 11.34 17.44 17.62
N GLY A 368 12.34 18.09 17.02
CA GLY A 368 13.62 18.30 17.69
C GLY A 368 14.25 16.98 18.14
N LYS A 369 14.51 16.84 19.44
CA LYS A 369 15.03 15.62 20.06
C LYS A 369 13.93 14.66 20.54
N ASN A 370 12.67 15.09 20.56
CA ASN A 370 11.57 14.32 21.10
C ASN A 370 11.03 13.35 20.05
N THR A 371 10.85 12.10 20.46
CA THR A 371 10.33 11.01 19.64
C THR A 371 9.24 10.27 20.40
N ILE A 372 8.08 10.11 19.78
CA ILE A 372 6.91 9.46 20.38
C ILE A 372 6.30 8.51 19.35
N TYR A 373 6.07 7.26 19.76
CA TYR A 373 5.41 6.30 18.89
C TYR A 373 3.91 6.60 18.78
N LEU A 374 3.32 6.28 17.65
CA LEU A 374 1.87 6.40 17.44
C LEU A 374 1.33 5.15 16.75
N GLU A 375 0.23 4.64 17.28
CA GLU A 375 -0.49 3.48 16.77
C GLU A 375 -1.92 3.86 16.41
N ILE A 376 -2.38 3.49 15.22
CA ILE A 376 -3.78 3.68 14.78
C ILE A 376 -4.56 2.37 14.95
N VAL A 377 -5.65 2.43 15.70
CA VAL A 377 -6.50 1.29 16.06
C VAL A 377 -7.88 1.48 15.43
N GLY A 378 -8.08 0.88 14.25
CA GLY A 378 -9.36 0.93 13.52
C GLY A 378 -10.11 -0.41 13.42
N PHE A 379 -9.53 -1.50 13.90
CA PHE A 379 -10.07 -2.85 13.72
C PHE A 379 -10.85 -3.32 14.95
N TYR A 380 -12.03 -3.92 14.75
CA TYR A 380 -13.06 -4.04 15.80
C TYR A 380 -13.28 -5.46 16.38
N THR A 381 -12.39 -6.44 16.13
CA THR A 381 -12.60 -7.76 16.75
C THR A 381 -12.27 -7.76 18.23
N THR A 382 -13.01 -8.56 19.00
CA THR A 382 -12.78 -8.74 20.44
C THR A 382 -11.35 -9.18 20.75
N LYS A 383 -10.78 -10.17 20.05
CA LYS A 383 -9.37 -10.59 20.23
C LYS A 383 -8.38 -9.51 19.84
N TYR A 384 -8.61 -8.77 18.75
CA TYR A 384 -7.69 -7.69 18.37
C TYR A 384 -7.69 -6.59 19.42
N ILE A 385 -8.88 -6.18 19.88
CA ILE A 385 -9.05 -5.22 20.96
C ILE A 385 -8.36 -5.72 22.23
N LEU A 386 -8.61 -6.97 22.67
CA LEU A 386 -7.96 -7.58 23.83
C LEU A 386 -6.43 -7.64 23.67
N LYS A 387 -5.94 -7.94 22.46
CA LYS A 387 -4.50 -7.94 22.14
C LYS A 387 -3.91 -6.54 22.26
N LYS A 388 -4.61 -5.51 21.77
CA LYS A 388 -4.16 -4.10 21.86
C LYS A 388 -4.22 -3.59 23.29
N GLN A 389 -5.25 -3.92 24.06
CA GLN A 389 -5.30 -3.63 25.50
C GLN A 389 -4.14 -4.27 26.26
N LYS A 390 -3.84 -5.55 25.98
CA LYS A 390 -2.70 -6.24 26.59
C LYS A 390 -1.36 -5.62 26.17
N GLN A 391 -1.24 -5.21 24.91
CA GLN A 391 -0.07 -4.48 24.42
C GLN A 391 0.10 -3.16 25.19
N MET A 392 -0.97 -2.40 25.40
CA MET A 392 -0.96 -1.18 26.23
C MET A 392 -0.50 -1.49 27.66
N GLU A 393 -1.03 -2.52 28.30
CA GLU A 393 -0.62 -2.91 29.66
C GLU A 393 0.85 -3.32 29.78
N GLU A 394 1.41 -3.92 28.73
CA GLU A 394 2.83 -4.27 28.68
C GLU A 394 3.71 -3.03 28.44
N LEU A 395 3.28 -2.10 27.57
CA LEU A 395 3.96 -0.83 27.29
C LEU A 395 3.96 0.12 28.49
N GLU A 396 2.88 0.14 29.28
CA GLU A 396 2.76 0.98 30.48
C GLU A 396 3.85 0.65 31.52
N LYS A 397 4.39 -0.56 31.48
CA LYS A 397 5.45 -1.02 32.40
C LYS A 397 6.86 -0.59 31.98
N VAL A 398 7.08 -0.24 30.70
CA VAL A 398 8.42 0.04 30.14
C VAL A 398 8.67 1.52 29.83
N ASP A 399 7.75 2.41 30.20
CA ASP A 399 7.90 3.88 30.08
C ASP A 399 8.28 4.36 28.67
N ILE A 400 7.84 3.62 27.64
CA ILE A 400 8.05 3.96 26.23
C ILE A 400 6.94 4.94 25.82
N PRO A 401 7.26 6.14 25.30
CA PRO A 401 6.26 7.12 24.91
C PRO A 401 5.51 6.65 23.67
N ILE A 402 4.23 6.35 23.85
CA ILE A 402 3.32 5.93 22.78
C ILE A 402 1.94 6.56 22.95
N ILE A 403 1.34 6.96 21.83
CA ILE A 403 -0.02 7.48 21.75
C ILE A 403 -0.85 6.56 20.85
N TYR A 404 -2.07 6.25 21.28
CA TYR A 404 -3.02 5.48 20.48
C TYR A 404 -4.08 6.39 19.85
N LEU A 405 -4.24 6.35 18.54
CA LEU A 405 -5.39 6.92 17.83
C LEU A 405 -6.42 5.82 17.62
N ILE A 406 -7.55 5.90 18.29
CA ILE A 406 -8.54 4.83 18.37
C ILE A 406 -9.81 5.26 17.64
N ASP A 407 -10.38 4.39 16.81
CA ASP A 407 -11.68 4.65 16.21
C ASP A 407 -12.73 4.89 17.29
N GLU A 408 -13.51 5.96 17.17
CA GLU A 408 -14.54 6.35 18.15
C GLU A 408 -15.54 5.22 18.43
N ASN A 409 -15.81 4.35 17.45
CA ASN A 409 -16.67 3.18 17.63
C ASN A 409 -16.13 2.17 18.64
N LEU A 410 -14.83 2.22 18.95
CA LEU A 410 -14.16 1.34 19.90
C LEU A 410 -14.00 1.95 21.30
N LYS A 411 -14.49 3.17 21.51
CA LYS A 411 -14.33 3.92 22.77
C LYS A 411 -14.75 3.14 24.02
N SER A 412 -15.82 2.34 23.95
CA SER A 412 -16.30 1.53 25.07
C SER A 412 -15.32 0.44 25.51
N HIS A 413 -14.37 0.07 24.65
CA HIS A 413 -13.38 -0.96 24.94
C HIS A 413 -12.09 -0.40 25.51
N PHE A 414 -11.74 0.86 25.26
CA PHE A 414 -10.47 1.42 25.71
C PHE A 414 -10.70 2.37 26.89
N GLN A 415 -10.23 1.97 28.07
CA GLN A 415 -10.27 2.80 29.28
C GLN A 415 -9.00 3.64 29.37
N GLU A 416 -9.09 4.79 30.03
CA GLU A 416 -7.92 5.60 30.39
C GLU A 416 -6.93 4.80 31.24
N LYS A 417 -5.68 4.78 30.78
CA LYS A 417 -4.52 4.18 31.47
C LYS A 417 -3.62 5.32 31.92
N ARG A 418 -2.95 5.18 33.07
CA ARG A 418 -2.26 6.31 33.73
C ARG A 418 -1.09 6.85 32.92
N LYS A 419 -0.40 6.00 32.15
CA LYS A 419 0.79 6.40 31.37
C LYS A 419 0.63 6.25 29.86
N ILE A 420 -0.53 5.81 29.37
CA ILE A 420 -0.75 5.63 27.94
C ILE A 420 -1.88 6.54 27.50
N ASN A 421 -1.49 7.54 26.73
CA ASN A 421 -2.39 8.49 26.14
C ASN A 421 -3.08 7.87 24.92
N HIS A 422 -4.38 8.15 24.78
CA HIS A 422 -5.13 7.78 23.59
C HIS A 422 -6.13 8.89 23.23
N ILE A 423 -6.43 9.02 21.95
CA ILE A 423 -7.36 10.00 21.39
C ILE A 423 -8.28 9.28 20.41
N PHE A 424 -9.53 9.74 20.31
CA PHE A 424 -10.52 9.14 19.42
C PHE A 424 -10.62 9.85 18.08
N TYR A 425 -10.65 9.11 16.97
CA TYR A 425 -10.90 9.63 15.63
C TYR A 425 -12.20 9.08 15.05
N THR A 426 -12.83 9.81 14.13
CA THR A 426 -14.11 9.40 13.51
C THR A 426 -13.95 9.25 12.00
N GLY A 427 -14.24 8.07 11.46
CA GLY A 427 -14.08 7.78 10.03
C GLY A 427 -12.63 7.93 9.58
N THR A 428 -12.33 8.95 8.76
CA THR A 428 -10.95 9.29 8.35
C THR A 428 -10.45 10.61 8.94
N THR A 429 -11.22 11.23 9.83
CA THR A 429 -10.93 12.55 10.38
C THR A 429 -10.07 12.42 11.62
N ILE A 430 -8.81 12.85 11.53
CA ILE A 430 -7.86 12.88 12.64
C ILE A 430 -8.05 14.16 13.46
N PRO A 431 -8.20 14.08 14.80
CA PRO A 431 -8.29 15.26 15.67
C PRO A 431 -6.90 15.89 15.92
N SER A 432 -6.31 16.47 14.88
CA SER A 432 -4.92 16.97 14.93
C SER A 432 -4.69 18.05 15.99
N SER A 433 -5.68 18.92 16.24
CA SER A 433 -5.58 19.95 17.28
C SER A 433 -5.51 19.34 18.69
N GLU A 434 -6.30 18.30 18.96
CA GLU A 434 -6.28 17.58 20.24
C GLU A 434 -4.96 16.82 20.43
N LEU A 435 -4.49 16.15 19.38
CA LEU A 435 -3.19 15.46 19.40
C LEU A 435 -2.04 16.45 19.61
N SER A 436 -2.04 17.60 18.94
CA SER A 436 -1.03 18.63 19.16
C SER A 436 -1.07 19.17 20.59
N LYS A 437 -2.26 19.46 21.13
CA LYS A 437 -2.40 19.89 22.52
C LYS A 437 -1.84 18.87 23.51
N LEU A 438 -2.11 17.58 23.29
CA LEU A 438 -1.57 16.50 24.10
C LEU A 438 -0.04 16.43 24.00
N LEU A 439 0.50 16.58 22.78
CA LEU A 439 1.94 16.61 22.55
C LEU A 439 2.60 17.81 23.25
N GLU A 440 1.97 18.99 23.23
CA GLU A 440 2.47 20.17 23.95
C GLU A 440 2.41 19.99 25.47
N GLN A 441 1.40 19.31 26.00
CA GLN A 441 1.28 19.12 27.44
C GLN A 441 2.34 18.17 28.02
N HIS A 442 2.75 17.15 27.25
CA HIS A 442 3.60 16.08 27.76
C HIS A 442 5.01 16.06 27.17
N TYR A 443 5.23 16.66 26.00
CA TYR A 443 6.45 16.51 25.22
C TYR A 443 6.95 17.83 24.60
N SER A 444 6.53 18.98 25.14
CA SER A 444 7.04 20.29 24.73
C SER A 444 8.46 20.51 25.30
N ASP A 445 9.35 21.03 24.46
CA ASP A 445 10.71 21.45 24.82
C ASP A 445 10.81 22.98 24.99
N PHE A 446 9.66 23.65 25.10
CA PHE A 446 9.58 25.11 25.15
C PHE A 446 10.44 25.71 26.28
N GLU A 447 10.35 25.16 27.49
CA GLU A 447 11.13 25.65 28.65
C GLU A 447 12.63 25.44 28.46
N GLU A 448 13.04 24.34 27.81
CA GLU A 448 14.45 24.08 27.48
C GLU A 448 14.99 25.08 26.46
N ARG A 449 14.12 25.56 25.55
CA ARG A 449 14.45 26.53 24.50
C ARG A 449 14.30 27.99 24.93
N LEU A 450 13.60 28.26 26.04
CA LEU A 450 13.33 29.63 26.52
C LEU A 450 14.59 30.49 26.68
N PRO A 451 15.73 29.99 27.21
CA PRO A 451 16.96 30.78 27.29
C PRO A 451 17.49 31.22 25.92
N VAL A 452 17.36 30.37 24.90
CA VAL A 452 17.77 30.67 23.53
C VAL A 452 16.89 31.78 22.94
N PHE A 453 15.57 31.68 23.15
CA PHE A 453 14.64 32.72 22.70
C PHE A 453 14.93 34.08 23.33
N LYS A 454 15.22 34.12 24.64
CA LYS A 454 15.59 35.37 25.33
C LYS A 454 16.83 36.03 24.72
N ALA A 455 17.85 35.24 24.37
CA ALA A 455 19.05 35.76 23.71
C ALA A 455 18.72 36.38 22.34
N ILE A 456 17.92 35.68 21.53
CA ILE A 456 17.48 36.17 20.21
C ILE A 456 16.64 37.44 20.34
N VAL A 457 15.69 37.48 21.27
CA VAL A 457 14.88 38.69 21.51
C VAL A 457 15.75 39.87 21.94
N THR A 458 16.79 39.65 22.74
CA THR A 458 17.72 40.71 23.16
C THR A 458 18.49 41.29 21.97
N GLU A 459 18.93 40.44 21.05
CA GLU A 459 19.59 40.87 19.81
C GLU A 459 18.65 41.66 18.91
N ILE A 460 17.45 41.12 18.64
CA ILE A 460 16.41 41.78 17.85
C ILE A 460 15.99 43.11 18.48
N GLY A 461 15.81 43.14 19.81
CA GLY A 461 15.50 44.35 20.56
C GLY A 461 16.53 45.45 20.33
N ARG A 462 17.82 45.11 20.39
CA ARG A 462 18.91 46.06 20.10
C ARG A 462 18.91 46.53 18.64
N GLU A 463 18.69 45.63 17.69
CA GLU A 463 18.60 45.99 16.26
C GLU A 463 17.50 47.02 16.01
N ILE A 464 16.28 46.70 16.46
CA ILE A 464 15.10 47.53 16.20
C ILE A 464 15.14 48.83 17.02
N ASP A 465 15.67 48.82 18.24
CA ASP A 465 15.81 50.04 19.06
C ASP A 465 16.81 51.01 18.44
N ASN A 466 17.87 50.52 17.80
CA ASN A 466 18.84 51.36 17.08
C ASN A 466 18.27 51.91 15.77
N SER A 467 17.53 51.10 15.00
CA SER A 467 16.98 51.51 13.71
C SER A 467 15.63 52.21 13.81
N LYS A 468 14.96 52.16 14.96
CA LYS A 468 13.60 52.67 15.18
C LYS A 468 12.61 52.09 14.16
N THR A 469 12.61 50.76 14.00
CA THR A 469 11.78 50.05 13.00
C THR A 469 10.79 49.06 13.64
N SER A 470 10.35 48.07 12.85
CA SER A 470 9.48 46.98 13.29
C SER A 470 9.87 45.67 12.59
N ILE A 471 9.42 44.54 13.13
CA ILE A 471 9.67 43.21 12.60
C ILE A 471 8.39 42.38 12.62
N THR A 472 8.15 41.61 11.56
CA THR A 472 6.92 40.81 11.42
C THR A 472 7.01 39.49 12.20
N LEU A 473 5.86 38.91 12.53
CA LEU A 473 5.74 37.57 13.12
C LEU A 473 6.36 36.48 12.25
N ASN A 474 6.29 36.62 10.92
CA ASN A 474 6.88 35.63 10.02
C ASN A 474 8.42 35.65 10.09
N GLU A 475 9.00 36.84 10.17
CA GLU A 475 10.44 36.98 10.36
C GLU A 475 10.87 36.51 11.76
N LEU A 476 10.12 36.89 12.80
CA LEU A 476 10.35 36.41 14.17
C LEU A 476 10.28 34.88 14.27
N ASN A 477 9.27 34.26 13.65
CA ASN A 477 9.13 32.81 13.62
C ASN A 477 10.36 32.14 12.99
N THR A 478 10.91 32.75 11.92
CA THR A 478 12.13 32.27 11.27
C THR A 478 13.34 32.44 12.18
N ARG A 479 13.54 33.62 12.80
CA ARG A 479 14.68 33.90 13.67
C ARG A 479 14.67 33.04 14.93
N PHE A 480 13.50 32.80 15.54
CA PHE A 480 13.37 31.88 16.68
C PHE A 480 13.50 30.41 16.28
N ASN A 481 13.48 30.09 14.99
CA ASN A 481 13.27 28.73 14.49
C ASN A 481 12.06 28.08 15.21
N ALA A 482 10.97 28.85 15.33
CA ALA A 482 9.78 28.42 16.03
C ALA A 482 8.99 27.40 15.20
N TYR A 483 8.41 26.41 15.88
CA TYR A 483 7.64 25.33 15.30
C TYR A 483 6.31 25.78 14.73
N SER A 484 5.78 26.91 15.20
CA SER A 484 4.56 27.53 14.68
C SER A 484 4.47 29.01 15.07
N THR A 485 3.62 29.76 14.37
CA THR A 485 3.30 31.14 14.74
C THR A 485 2.72 31.24 16.16
N GLU A 486 1.95 30.24 16.60
CA GLU A 486 1.44 30.15 17.97
C GLU A 486 2.57 30.05 19.01
N GLU A 487 3.63 29.29 18.71
CA GLU A 487 4.82 29.25 19.55
C GLU A 487 5.50 30.63 19.60
N THR A 488 5.64 31.31 18.46
CA THR A 488 6.18 32.69 18.42
C THR A 488 5.39 33.64 19.31
N VAL A 489 4.05 33.60 19.23
CA VAL A 489 3.17 34.40 20.10
C VAL A 489 3.36 34.03 21.57
N LYS A 490 3.47 32.73 21.89
CA LYS A 490 3.74 32.24 23.26
C LYS A 490 5.08 32.73 23.79
N ILE A 491 6.14 32.71 22.98
CA ILE A 491 7.47 33.25 23.32
C ILE A 491 7.32 34.72 23.72
N LEU A 492 6.75 35.54 22.83
CA LEU A 492 6.65 37.00 23.00
C LEU A 492 5.68 37.42 24.12
N SER A 493 4.79 36.52 24.53
CA SER A 493 3.84 36.74 25.64
C SER A 493 4.34 36.20 26.98
N SER A 494 5.51 35.56 27.03
CA SER A 494 6.09 35.07 28.29
C SER A 494 6.58 36.24 29.16
N ALA A 495 6.43 36.13 30.49
CA ALA A 495 6.76 37.21 31.42
C ALA A 495 8.23 37.63 31.30
N GLU A 496 9.13 36.65 31.13
CA GLU A 496 10.56 36.85 30.99
C GLU A 496 10.92 37.59 29.70
N VAL A 497 10.21 37.31 28.60
CA VAL A 497 10.42 38.01 27.33
C VAL A 497 9.80 39.39 27.35
N ILE A 498 8.62 39.57 27.94
CA ILE A 498 7.98 40.89 28.10
C ILE A 498 8.91 41.87 28.82
N SER A 499 9.62 41.43 29.87
CA SER A 499 10.62 42.26 30.56
C SER A 499 11.73 42.74 29.61
N ILE A 500 12.24 41.86 28.75
CA ILE A 500 13.27 42.22 27.76
C ILE A 500 12.71 43.20 26.73
N LEU A 501 11.48 42.97 26.24
CA LEU A 501 10.84 43.88 25.29
C LEU A 501 10.69 45.29 25.86
N GLN A 502 10.37 45.42 27.14
CA GLN A 502 10.27 46.71 27.83
C GLN A 502 11.62 47.44 27.92
N GLU A 503 12.72 46.73 28.15
CA GLU A 503 14.08 47.31 28.19
C GLU A 503 14.48 47.97 26.86
N PHE A 504 13.98 47.44 25.73
CA PHE A 504 14.25 47.95 24.39
C PHE A 504 13.11 48.80 23.80
N ASN A 505 12.16 49.28 24.61
CA ASN A 505 11.04 50.09 24.13
C ASN A 505 10.19 49.40 23.03
N MET A 506 10.00 48.08 23.12
CA MET A 506 9.25 47.31 22.12
C MET A 506 7.81 47.04 22.57
N VAL A 507 6.89 47.15 21.63
CA VAL A 507 5.48 46.76 21.79
C VAL A 507 5.20 45.53 20.93
N PHE A 508 4.73 44.46 21.56
CA PHE A 508 4.29 43.26 20.85
C PHE A 508 2.83 43.40 20.40
N LEU A 509 2.60 43.27 19.09
CA LEU A 509 1.29 43.24 18.46
C LEU A 509 1.03 41.84 17.89
N ALA A 510 0.13 41.07 18.51
CA ALA A 510 -0.15 39.68 18.11
C ALA A 510 -0.66 39.51 16.66
N SER A 511 -1.17 40.57 16.03
CA SER A 511 -1.58 40.57 14.62
C SER A 511 -0.46 40.94 13.64
N TYR A 512 0.71 41.37 14.13
CA TYR A 512 1.80 41.87 13.30
C TYR A 512 3.18 41.34 13.70
N GLY A 513 3.65 41.59 14.93
CA GLY A 513 5.03 41.35 15.36
C GLY A 513 5.51 42.35 16.43
N LEU A 514 6.79 42.71 16.43
CA LEU A 514 7.35 43.69 17.36
C LEU A 514 7.49 45.05 16.67
N VAL A 515 7.12 46.11 17.38
CA VAL A 515 7.16 47.49 16.89
C VAL A 515 7.80 48.38 17.94
N HIS A 516 8.75 49.23 17.55
CA HIS A 516 9.33 50.22 18.45
C HIS A 516 8.27 51.22 18.96
N SER A 517 8.27 51.55 20.26
CA SER A 517 7.19 52.30 20.91
C SER A 517 7.02 53.74 20.42
N GLU A 518 8.10 54.37 19.93
CA GLU A 518 8.09 55.77 19.47
C GLU A 518 7.04 56.06 18.40
N VAL A 519 6.79 55.11 17.48
CA VAL A 519 5.81 55.31 16.41
C VAL A 519 4.38 55.43 16.93
N PHE A 520 4.06 54.85 18.09
CA PHE A 520 2.69 54.84 18.60
C PHE A 520 2.23 56.23 19.02
N GLU A 521 3.10 57.01 19.68
CA GLU A 521 2.78 58.40 20.05
C GLU A 521 2.74 59.30 18.81
N LEU A 522 3.68 59.14 17.86
CA LEU A 522 3.68 59.91 16.62
C LEU A 522 2.42 59.68 15.78
N VAL A 523 1.96 58.43 15.67
CA VAL A 523 0.71 58.10 14.97
C VAL A 523 -0.49 58.62 15.75
N ARG A 524 -0.49 58.51 17.09
CA ARG A 524 -1.58 59.04 17.93
C ARG A 524 -1.74 60.55 17.79
N GLU A 525 -0.66 61.31 17.90
CA GLU A 525 -0.67 62.77 17.72
C GLU A 525 -1.19 63.17 16.34
N HIS A 526 -0.75 62.47 15.30
CA HIS A 526 -1.26 62.72 13.95
C HIS A 526 -2.76 62.44 13.83
N MET A 527 -3.25 61.36 14.44
CA MET A 527 -4.66 60.98 14.42
C MET A 527 -5.53 61.89 15.30
N GLN A 528 -5.00 62.52 16.34
CA GLN A 528 -5.73 63.54 17.12
C GLN A 528 -5.89 64.85 16.34
N GLY A 529 -4.95 65.17 15.46
CA GLY A 529 -5.01 66.36 14.60
C GLY A 529 -5.93 66.23 13.39
N VAL A 530 -6.49 65.04 13.11
CA VAL A 530 -7.28 64.78 11.90
C VAL A 530 -8.52 63.93 12.23
N SER A 531 -9.70 64.34 11.76
CA SER A 531 -10.96 63.60 12.02
C SER A 531 -11.00 62.20 11.37
N THR A 532 -10.40 62.04 10.19
CA THR A 532 -10.24 60.76 9.47
C THR A 532 -8.99 60.80 8.60
N SER A 533 -8.18 59.74 8.60
CA SER A 533 -6.99 59.61 7.74
C SER A 533 -7.11 58.37 6.85
N SER A 534 -6.52 58.41 5.66
CA SER A 534 -6.43 57.21 4.80
C SER A 534 -5.19 56.39 5.13
N LEU A 535 -5.24 55.07 4.92
CA LEU A 535 -4.06 54.22 5.13
C LEU A 535 -2.89 54.60 4.21
N SER A 536 -3.15 55.11 3.00
CA SER A 536 -2.11 55.63 2.10
C SER A 536 -1.39 56.82 2.70
N ASP A 537 -2.13 57.78 3.28
CA ASP A 537 -1.52 58.97 3.89
C ASP A 537 -0.63 58.60 5.09
N LEU A 538 -1.09 57.64 5.90
CA LEU A 538 -0.28 57.11 7.01
C LEU A 538 0.98 56.38 6.51
N LYS A 539 0.88 55.62 5.41
CA LYS A 539 2.02 54.91 4.82
C LYS A 539 3.07 55.86 4.27
N ASP A 540 2.65 57.00 3.73
CA ASP A 540 3.56 58.04 3.23
C ASP A 540 4.25 58.77 4.39
N LYS A 541 3.52 59.00 5.49
CA LYS A 541 4.04 59.70 6.68
C LYS A 541 4.94 58.82 7.56
N PHE A 542 4.68 57.52 7.62
CA PHE A 542 5.41 56.54 8.43
C PHE A 542 5.94 55.39 7.56
N PRO A 543 6.92 55.66 6.68
CA PRO A 543 7.35 54.71 5.66
C PRO A 543 8.00 53.43 6.22
N ASP A 544 8.66 53.52 7.37
CA ASP A 544 9.34 52.39 8.02
C ASP A 544 8.38 51.44 8.75
N PHE A 545 7.09 51.82 8.84
CA PHE A 545 6.05 51.09 9.56
C PHE A 545 4.86 50.72 8.68
N LYS A 546 4.98 50.85 7.34
CA LYS A 546 3.88 50.67 6.38
C LYS A 546 3.03 49.42 6.61
N GLU A 547 3.68 48.32 6.99
CA GLU A 547 3.03 47.02 7.23
C GLU A 547 2.43 46.90 8.65
N ALA A 548 2.98 47.63 9.62
CA ALA A 548 2.53 47.63 11.01
C ALA A 548 1.36 48.60 11.27
N LEU A 549 1.15 49.61 10.42
CA LEU A 549 0.22 50.73 10.65
C LEU A 549 -1.20 50.32 11.02
N ILE A 550 -1.76 49.27 10.39
CA ILE A 550 -3.11 48.79 10.75
C ILE A 550 -3.13 48.28 12.19
N ALA A 551 -2.15 47.46 12.56
CA ALA A 551 -2.04 46.90 13.90
C ALA A 551 -1.76 47.98 14.95
N ILE A 552 -0.88 48.95 14.63
CA ILE A 552 -0.61 50.12 15.48
C ILE A 552 -1.91 50.93 15.70
N CYS A 553 -2.64 51.24 14.63
CA CYS A 553 -3.89 52.00 14.70
C CYS A 553 -4.95 51.29 15.56
N GLN A 554 -5.11 49.97 15.40
CA GLN A 554 -6.01 49.18 16.23
C GLN A 554 -5.59 49.20 17.70
N HIS A 555 -4.28 49.11 17.97
CA HIS A 555 -3.74 49.13 19.33
C HIS A 555 -3.99 50.48 20.04
N ILE A 556 -3.84 51.61 19.34
CA ILE A 556 -4.10 52.95 19.91
C ILE A 556 -5.60 53.32 19.93
N GLY A 557 -6.50 52.41 19.56
CA GLY A 557 -7.95 52.61 19.66
C GLY A 557 -8.65 53.15 18.42
N CYS A 558 -7.97 53.26 17.28
CA CYS A 558 -8.60 53.69 16.02
C CYS A 558 -9.57 52.64 15.47
N LYS A 559 -10.65 53.10 14.83
CA LYS A 559 -11.55 52.28 14.02
C LYS A 559 -11.02 52.21 12.59
N VAL A 560 -10.79 51.00 12.09
CA VAL A 560 -10.39 50.73 10.71
C VAL A 560 -11.62 50.34 9.90
N LYS A 561 -11.94 51.09 8.84
CA LYS A 561 -13.07 50.84 7.94
C LYS A 561 -12.57 50.57 6.52
N TRP A 562 -12.78 49.34 6.07
CA TRP A 562 -12.50 48.93 4.70
C TRP A 562 -13.62 49.41 3.77
N LYS A 563 -13.30 50.29 2.82
CA LYS A 563 -14.23 50.72 1.76
C LYS A 563 -14.02 49.93 0.47
N SER A 564 -12.80 49.50 0.20
CA SER A 564 -12.42 48.53 -0.83
C SER A 564 -11.07 47.89 -0.46
N ILE A 565 -10.54 47.01 -1.33
CA ILE A 565 -9.23 46.36 -1.08
C ILE A 565 -8.08 47.37 -0.97
N ASP A 566 -8.19 48.50 -1.68
CA ASP A 566 -7.17 49.56 -1.71
C ASP A 566 -7.56 50.82 -0.93
N LYS A 567 -8.81 50.92 -0.45
CA LYS A 567 -9.31 52.09 0.28
C LYS A 567 -9.67 51.72 1.70
N VAL A 568 -8.80 52.14 2.62
CA VAL A 568 -8.96 51.95 4.06
C VAL A 568 -8.99 53.32 4.74
N GLU A 569 -10.06 53.59 5.46
CA GLU A 569 -10.20 54.78 6.30
C GLU A 569 -9.98 54.42 7.76
N ILE A 570 -9.24 55.28 8.45
CA ILE A 570 -8.89 55.13 9.86
C ILE A 570 -9.39 56.37 10.59
N SER A 571 -10.13 56.17 11.66
CA SER A 571 -10.64 57.25 12.51
C SER A 571 -10.34 56.97 13.98
N LEU A 572 -9.84 57.96 14.70
CA LEU A 572 -9.70 57.85 16.17
C LEU A 572 -11.09 57.73 16.78
N LYS A 573 -11.25 56.90 17.82
CA LYS A 573 -12.52 56.73 18.53
C LYS A 573 -12.84 57.90 19.45
#